data_AF-A0A165QSS6-F1
#
_entry.id   AF-A0A165QSS6-F1
#
_cell.length_a   1.000
_cell.length_b   1.000
_cell.length_c   1.000
_cell.angle_alpha   90.00
_cell.angle_beta   90.00
_cell.angle_gamma   90.00
#
_symmetry.space_group_name_H-M   'P 1'
#
loop_
_entity.id
_entity.type
_entity.pdbx_description
1 polymer ?
#
loop_
_entity_poly.entity_id
_entity_poly.type
_entity_poly.pdbx_seq_one_letter_code
_entity_poly.pdbx_strand_id
1 'polypeptide(L)'
;MGGLVSAIIGAFSGGHVQPNPVMEELQRRIKEQEAQAHEAHAQQASAEEALRIAQEELQRSEEQMRVAEDAAKAQEEEIRRADEARRTAEDAAKRAEADRYATEEQMQQAAETARRAEEERARAEAEGARAQEEKRKSNKAAEQANQAAAEARAAQEEAQRQLQEGIRPIIIPTMAEFMETRRRLEYQEGLIHFAIAGIAGSGKSSLVNAFRGLRASDEGAAATGTTETTRVVTRYPDPRPDRPFVWYDVPGAGTLSISEWQYFTDQGLYVFDGIIVLFDARFTASDIAILRNCVRFQIPAYIVRSKSDQHIRNLTTDMGGGDDSDSEDLTLKLQARERYTVTFRP
;
A
#
# COMPACT_ATOMS: atom_id res chain seq x y z
N MET A 1 13.89 -12.51 24.48
CA MET A 1 12.94 -11.95 25.47
C MET A 1 13.63 -11.32 26.69
N GLY A 2 14.78 -11.82 27.18
CA GLY A 2 15.48 -11.23 28.36
C GLY A 2 16.23 -9.90 28.14
N GLY A 3 16.56 -9.53 26.89
CA GLY A 3 17.35 -8.32 26.61
C GLY A 3 16.57 -7.00 26.69
N LEU A 4 15.30 -6.98 26.31
CA LEU A 4 14.48 -5.76 26.22
C LEU A 4 14.01 -5.25 27.58
N VAL A 5 13.62 -6.16 28.48
CA VAL A 5 13.26 -5.80 29.86
C VAL A 5 14.49 -5.35 30.65
N SER A 6 15.64 -5.97 30.41
CA SER A 6 16.92 -5.56 30.99
C SER A 6 17.39 -4.20 30.46
N ALA A 7 17.09 -3.85 29.20
CA ALA A 7 17.40 -2.53 28.64
C ALA A 7 16.60 -1.40 29.31
N ILE A 8 15.32 -1.62 29.61
CA ILE A 8 14.49 -0.63 30.34
C ILE A 8 14.97 -0.47 31.78
N ILE A 9 15.37 -1.56 32.46
CA ILE A 9 15.92 -1.50 33.82
C ILE A 9 17.36 -0.90 33.82
N GLY A 10 18.16 -1.16 32.78
CA GLY A 10 19.51 -0.61 32.59
C GLY A 10 19.51 0.90 32.26
N ALA A 11 18.45 1.40 31.64
CA ALA A 11 18.22 2.83 31.39
C ALA A 11 18.04 3.67 32.68
N PHE A 12 17.96 3.04 33.86
CA PHE A 12 17.94 3.73 35.16
C PHE A 12 19.33 4.01 35.74
N SER A 13 20.42 3.54 35.13
CA SER A 13 21.77 3.78 35.65
C SER A 13 22.25 5.20 35.32
N GLY A 14 22.01 6.15 36.23
CA GLY A 14 22.63 7.48 36.23
C GLY A 14 21.70 8.70 36.10
N GLY A 15 20.38 8.55 36.27
CA GLY A 15 19.45 9.69 36.27
C GLY A 15 19.09 10.26 34.89
N HIS A 16 19.50 9.59 33.81
CA HIS A 16 19.15 9.95 32.43
C HIS A 16 18.31 8.84 31.79
N VAL A 17 17.07 9.16 31.40
CA VAL A 17 16.23 8.27 30.60
C VAL A 17 16.83 8.19 29.19
N GLN A 18 17.35 7.01 28.83
CA GLN A 18 17.87 6.75 27.48
C GLN A 18 16.74 6.77 26.45
N PRO A 19 17.01 7.18 25.20
CA PRO A 19 16.04 7.08 24.11
C PRO A 19 15.53 5.64 23.98
N ASN A 20 14.23 5.48 23.79
CA ASN A 20 13.64 4.15 23.68
C ASN A 20 14.10 3.46 22.37
N PRO A 21 14.81 2.32 22.45
CA PRO A 21 15.33 1.64 21.26
C PRO A 21 14.23 1.13 20.32
N VAL A 22 13.03 0.88 20.84
CA VAL A 22 11.86 0.50 20.03
C VAL A 22 11.42 1.66 19.13
N MET A 23 11.53 2.89 19.64
CA MET A 23 11.11 4.09 18.91
C MET A 23 12.11 4.46 17.82
N GLU A 24 13.40 4.32 18.09
CA GLU A 24 14.45 4.49 17.06
C GLU A 24 14.30 3.45 15.94
N GLU A 25 14.06 2.20 16.29
CA GLU A 25 13.81 1.12 15.34
C GLU A 25 12.53 1.35 14.52
N LEU A 26 11.46 1.84 15.16
CA LEU A 26 10.23 2.21 14.46
C LEU A 26 10.48 3.36 13.48
N GLN A 27 11.20 4.40 13.88
CA GLN A 27 11.57 5.50 12.98
C GLN A 27 12.42 5.03 11.80
N ARG A 28 13.36 4.10 12.04
CA ARG A 28 14.17 3.47 10.98
C ARG A 28 13.28 2.72 9.99
N ARG A 29 12.37 1.88 10.48
CA ARG A 29 11.41 1.13 9.65
C ARG A 29 10.48 2.05 8.85
N ILE A 30 10.01 3.15 9.43
CA ILE A 30 9.21 4.16 8.74
C ILE A 30 10.00 4.75 7.57
N LYS A 31 11.23 5.20 7.81
CA LYS A 31 12.10 5.76 6.77
C LYS A 31 12.40 4.77 5.66
N GLU A 32 12.66 3.52 6.00
CA GLU A 32 12.93 2.45 5.02
C GLU A 32 11.70 2.17 4.16
N GLN A 33 10.52 2.10 4.75
CA GLN A 33 9.28 1.88 4.02
C GLN A 33 8.93 3.08 3.12
N GLU A 34 9.11 4.31 3.60
CA GLU A 34 8.91 5.52 2.79
C GLU A 34 9.92 5.59 1.63
N ALA A 35 11.18 5.22 1.85
CA ALA A 35 12.18 5.17 0.80
C ALA A 35 11.84 4.10 -0.26
N GLN A 36 11.43 2.91 0.17
CA GLN A 36 10.97 1.84 -0.73
C GLN A 36 9.73 2.23 -1.52
N ALA A 37 8.75 2.87 -0.87
CA ALA A 37 7.55 3.37 -1.54
C ALA A 37 7.90 4.47 -2.56
N HIS A 38 8.78 5.40 -2.20
CA HIS A 38 9.23 6.45 -3.11
C HIS A 38 10.00 5.87 -4.31
N GLU A 39 10.87 4.88 -4.08
CA GLU A 39 11.58 4.18 -5.15
C GLU A 39 10.62 3.43 -6.07
N ALA A 40 9.64 2.71 -5.52
CA ALA A 40 8.62 2.01 -6.29
C ALA A 40 7.77 2.99 -7.11
N HIS A 41 7.38 4.14 -6.54
CA HIS A 41 6.68 5.19 -7.28
C HIS A 41 7.54 5.81 -8.38
N ALA A 42 8.84 6.01 -8.14
CA ALA A 42 9.76 6.51 -9.16
C ALA A 42 9.95 5.51 -10.31
N GLN A 43 10.06 4.21 -10.00
CA GLN A 43 10.12 3.14 -11.00
C GLN A 43 8.82 3.06 -11.81
N GLN A 44 7.67 3.20 -11.15
CA GLN A 44 6.37 3.25 -11.83
C GLN A 44 6.29 4.46 -12.78
N ALA A 45 6.68 5.65 -12.33
CA ALA A 45 6.70 6.85 -13.17
C ALA A 45 7.63 6.69 -14.38
N SER A 46 8.81 6.09 -14.19
CA SER A 46 9.73 5.76 -15.29
C SER A 46 9.14 4.76 -16.28
N ALA A 47 8.42 3.75 -15.79
CA ALA A 47 7.78 2.74 -16.65
C ALA A 47 6.60 3.35 -17.45
N GLU A 48 5.81 4.22 -16.81
CA GLU A 48 4.73 4.96 -17.47
C GLU A 48 5.27 5.90 -18.56
N GLU A 49 6.37 6.59 -18.29
CA GLU A 49 7.03 7.45 -19.29
C GLU A 49 7.58 6.63 -20.47
N ALA A 50 8.24 5.50 -20.20
CA ALA A 50 8.73 4.60 -21.24
C ALA A 50 7.59 4.07 -22.12
N LEU A 51 6.46 3.69 -21.52
CA LEU A 51 5.28 3.27 -22.27
C LEU A 51 4.72 4.39 -23.15
N ARG A 52 4.66 5.62 -22.63
CA ARG A 52 4.21 6.78 -23.41
C ARG A 52 5.09 7.00 -24.65
N ILE A 53 6.41 6.93 -24.48
CA ILE A 53 7.37 7.06 -25.60
C ILE A 53 7.14 5.96 -26.63
N ALA A 54 7.01 4.70 -26.19
CA ALA A 54 6.75 3.58 -27.09
C ALA A 54 5.42 3.70 -27.85
N GLN A 55 4.37 4.23 -27.20
CA GLN A 55 3.08 4.50 -27.86
C GLN A 55 3.17 5.60 -28.91
N GLU A 56 3.92 6.68 -28.62
CA GLU A 56 4.16 7.75 -29.60
C GLU A 56 4.96 7.24 -30.81
N GLU A 57 5.96 6.38 -30.61
CA GLU A 57 6.70 5.75 -31.70
C GLU A 57 5.82 4.83 -32.55
N LEU A 58 4.95 4.05 -31.92
CA LEU A 58 4.00 3.20 -32.63
C LEU A 58 3.04 4.03 -33.48
N GLN A 59 2.46 5.10 -32.93
CA GLN A 59 1.57 5.99 -33.69
C GLN A 59 2.26 6.61 -34.91
N ARG A 60 3.53 7.04 -34.74
CA ARG A 60 4.33 7.56 -35.87
C ARG A 60 4.57 6.49 -36.93
N SER A 61 4.85 5.25 -36.53
CA SER A 61 5.02 4.13 -37.46
C SER A 61 3.73 3.79 -38.20
N GLU A 62 2.58 3.80 -37.50
CA GLU A 62 1.27 3.55 -38.11
C GLU A 62 0.89 4.64 -39.11
N GLU A 63 1.19 5.91 -38.81
CA GLU A 63 0.94 7.02 -39.73
C GLU A 63 1.82 6.90 -40.99
N GLN A 64 3.10 6.53 -40.84
CA GLN A 64 3.98 6.26 -41.98
C GLN A 64 3.47 5.11 -42.86
N MET A 65 2.99 4.03 -42.24
CA MET A 65 2.36 2.92 -42.96
C MET A 65 1.14 3.37 -43.76
N ARG A 66 0.28 4.19 -43.17
CA ARG A 66 -0.92 4.70 -43.84
C ARG A 66 -0.56 5.53 -45.07
N VAL A 67 0.43 6.41 -44.94
CA VAL A 67 0.93 7.22 -46.06
C VAL A 67 1.52 6.34 -47.17
N ALA A 68 2.30 5.32 -46.82
CA ALA A 68 2.85 4.37 -47.78
C ALA A 68 1.77 3.53 -48.48
N GLU A 69 0.72 3.13 -47.76
CA GLU A 69 -0.40 2.38 -48.34
C GLU A 69 -1.23 3.23 -49.30
N ASP A 70 -1.49 4.49 -48.96
CA ASP A 70 -2.20 5.44 -49.84
C ASP A 70 -1.37 5.74 -51.10
N ALA A 71 -0.06 5.89 -50.98
CA ALA A 71 0.85 6.04 -52.12
C ALA A 71 0.86 4.79 -53.03
N ALA A 72 0.86 3.58 -52.44
CA ALA A 72 0.80 2.34 -53.21
C ALA A 72 -0.53 2.19 -53.97
N LYS A 73 -1.66 2.56 -53.35
CA LYS A 73 -2.98 2.55 -54.02
C LYS A 73 -3.02 3.54 -55.19
N ALA A 74 -2.43 4.73 -55.02
CA ALA A 74 -2.35 5.72 -56.09
C ALA A 74 -1.54 5.19 -57.29
N GLN A 75 -0.41 4.52 -57.04
CA GLN A 75 0.37 3.86 -58.10
C GLN A 75 -0.41 2.73 -58.78
N GLU A 76 -1.11 1.89 -58.02
CA GLU A 76 -1.88 0.77 -58.58
C GLU A 76 -3.01 1.27 -59.51
N GLU A 77 -3.66 2.39 -59.16
CA GLU A 77 -4.61 3.05 -60.06
C GLU A 77 -3.95 3.61 -61.32
N GLU A 78 -2.73 4.14 -61.22
CA GLU A 78 -1.97 4.67 -62.35
C GLU A 78 -1.58 3.57 -63.34
N ILE A 79 -1.12 2.43 -62.82
CA ILE A 79 -0.86 1.21 -63.61
C ILE A 79 -2.14 0.74 -64.30
N ARG A 80 -3.29 0.70 -63.60
CA ARG A 80 -4.58 0.30 -64.18
C ARG A 80 -4.99 1.22 -65.33
N ARG A 81 -4.81 2.54 -65.18
CA ARG A 81 -5.10 3.53 -66.23
C ARG A 81 -4.19 3.35 -67.45
N ALA A 82 -2.91 3.06 -67.22
CA ALA A 82 -1.96 2.78 -68.31
C ALA A 82 -2.33 1.49 -69.08
N ASP A 83 -2.74 0.44 -68.38
CA ASP A 83 -3.19 -0.82 -68.99
C ASP A 83 -4.50 -0.66 -69.79
N GLU A 84 -5.45 0.14 -69.30
CA GLU A 84 -6.67 0.50 -70.03
C GLU A 84 -6.34 1.30 -71.30
N ALA A 85 -5.44 2.28 -71.21
CA ALA A 85 -4.96 3.04 -72.35
C ALA A 85 -4.29 2.14 -73.40
N ARG A 86 -3.46 1.17 -72.98
CA ARG A 86 -2.86 0.17 -73.88
C ARG A 86 -3.93 -0.64 -74.61
N ARG A 87 -4.92 -1.18 -73.90
CA ARG A 87 -6.01 -1.96 -74.52
C ARG A 87 -6.76 -1.13 -75.56
N THR A 88 -7.05 0.13 -75.26
CA THR A 88 -7.70 1.02 -76.24
C THR A 88 -6.84 1.31 -77.47
N ALA A 89 -5.51 1.44 -77.30
CA ALA A 89 -4.58 1.61 -78.41
C ALA A 89 -4.42 0.33 -79.25
N GLU A 90 -4.38 -0.85 -78.63
CA GLU A 90 -4.35 -2.15 -79.31
C GLU A 90 -5.65 -2.40 -80.11
N ASP A 91 -6.81 -2.08 -79.55
CA ASP A 91 -8.09 -2.22 -80.25
C ASP A 91 -8.21 -1.21 -81.40
N ALA A 92 -7.68 0.01 -81.25
CA ALA A 92 -7.58 0.99 -82.32
C ALA A 92 -6.61 0.53 -83.43
N ALA A 93 -5.49 -0.08 -83.06
CA ALA A 93 -4.51 -0.65 -83.99
C ALA A 93 -5.12 -1.82 -84.77
N LYS A 94 -5.84 -2.74 -84.13
CA LYS A 94 -6.56 -3.84 -84.80
C LYS A 94 -7.65 -3.34 -85.74
N ARG A 95 -8.37 -2.28 -85.37
CA ARG A 95 -9.36 -1.63 -86.25
C ARG A 95 -8.69 -0.95 -87.45
N ALA A 96 -7.54 -0.31 -87.24
CA ALA A 96 -6.75 0.27 -88.32
C ALA A 96 -6.12 -0.79 -89.24
N GLU A 97 -5.72 -1.94 -88.68
CA GLU A 97 -5.19 -3.12 -89.40
C GLU A 97 -6.28 -3.78 -90.25
N ALA A 98 -7.52 -3.85 -89.74
CA ALA A 98 -8.69 -4.26 -90.50
C ALA A 98 -9.03 -3.30 -91.66
N ASP A 99 -8.65 -2.02 -91.53
CA ASP A 99 -8.98 -0.96 -92.49
C ASP A 99 -7.94 -0.75 -93.61
N ARG A 100 -6.75 -1.38 -93.63
CA ARG A 100 -5.80 -1.16 -94.74
C ARG A 100 -4.94 -2.36 -95.18
N TYR A 101 -5.21 -2.80 -96.41
CA TYR A 101 -4.16 -3.01 -97.40
C TYR A 101 -3.52 -1.64 -97.72
N ALA A 102 -2.18 -1.55 -97.70
CA ALA A 102 -1.30 -0.37 -97.82
C ALA A 102 -1.16 0.47 -96.53
N THR A 103 -0.04 0.45 -95.78
CA THR A 103 1.34 0.79 -96.20
C THR A 103 2.30 0.37 -95.08
N GLU A 104 3.51 -0.10 -95.40
CA GLU A 104 4.52 -0.61 -94.44
C GLU A 104 4.98 0.43 -93.38
N GLU A 105 4.81 1.74 -93.61
CA GLU A 105 5.15 2.78 -92.63
C GLU A 105 4.23 2.81 -91.39
N GLN A 106 2.95 2.43 -91.53
CA GLN A 106 2.02 2.40 -90.38
C GLN A 106 2.33 1.23 -89.44
N MET A 107 2.88 0.12 -89.97
CA MET A 107 3.33 -1.01 -89.15
C MET A 107 4.57 -0.68 -88.33
N GLN A 108 5.48 0.16 -88.84
CA GLN A 108 6.65 0.60 -88.07
C GLN A 108 6.27 1.56 -86.93
N GLN A 109 5.36 2.51 -87.17
CA GLN A 109 4.86 3.38 -86.10
C GLN A 109 4.06 2.60 -85.05
N ALA A 110 3.22 1.65 -85.45
CA ALA A 110 2.49 0.78 -84.53
C ALA A 110 3.45 -0.11 -83.70
N ALA A 111 4.46 -0.71 -84.34
CA ALA A 111 5.48 -1.50 -83.65
C ALA A 111 6.31 -0.65 -82.68
N GLU A 112 6.64 0.61 -83.03
CA GLU A 112 7.36 1.52 -82.14
C GLU A 112 6.50 1.94 -80.94
N THR A 113 5.20 2.19 -81.14
CA THR A 113 4.26 2.47 -80.03
C THR A 113 4.06 1.25 -79.12
N ALA A 114 4.01 0.03 -79.69
CA ALA A 114 3.94 -1.20 -78.93
C ALA A 114 5.19 -1.42 -78.09
N ARG A 115 6.38 -1.15 -78.66
CA ARG A 115 7.65 -1.27 -77.93
C ARG A 115 7.77 -0.24 -76.80
N ARG A 116 7.32 1.01 -77.01
CA ARG A 116 7.28 2.04 -75.95
C ARG A 116 6.29 1.67 -74.85
N ALA A 117 5.12 1.11 -75.18
CA ALA A 117 4.16 0.63 -74.20
C ALA A 117 4.69 -0.57 -73.39
N GLU A 118 5.48 -1.45 -74.01
CA GLU A 118 6.13 -2.58 -73.34
C GLU A 118 7.28 -2.11 -72.42
N GLU A 119 8.06 -1.11 -72.84
CA GLU A 119 9.08 -0.46 -71.99
C GLU A 119 8.45 0.30 -70.80
N GLU A 120 7.32 0.98 -70.98
CA GLU A 120 6.55 1.61 -69.88
C GLU A 120 6.01 0.57 -68.89
N ARG A 121 5.51 -0.56 -69.40
CA ARG A 121 5.04 -1.67 -68.55
C ARG A 121 6.16 -2.28 -67.73
N ALA A 122 7.33 -2.51 -68.34
CA ALA A 122 8.49 -3.02 -67.63
C ALA A 122 8.96 -2.06 -66.51
N ARG A 123 8.84 -0.75 -66.72
CA ARG A 123 9.10 0.26 -65.68
C ARG A 123 8.05 0.23 -64.57
N ALA A 124 6.77 0.16 -64.92
CA ALA A 124 5.66 0.08 -63.97
C ALA A 124 5.71 -1.18 -63.11
N GLU A 125 6.02 -2.35 -63.69
CA GLU A 125 6.20 -3.61 -62.96
C GLU A 125 7.43 -3.55 -62.02
N ALA A 126 8.54 -2.93 -62.45
CA ALA A 126 9.71 -2.72 -61.59
C ALA A 126 9.44 -1.75 -60.43
N GLU A 127 8.62 -0.72 -60.65
CA GLU A 127 8.16 0.20 -59.60
C GLU A 127 7.20 -0.50 -58.61
N GLY A 128 6.26 -1.30 -59.11
CA GLY A 128 5.36 -2.10 -58.28
C GLY A 128 6.09 -3.11 -57.39
N ALA A 129 7.13 -3.76 -57.91
CA ALA A 129 7.98 -4.66 -57.13
C ALA A 129 8.73 -3.92 -56.00
N ARG A 130 9.22 -2.70 -56.26
CA ARG A 130 9.86 -1.85 -55.24
C ARG A 130 8.86 -1.39 -54.18
N ALA A 131 7.66 -0.99 -54.57
CA ALA A 131 6.59 -0.60 -53.66
C ALA A 131 6.13 -1.77 -52.76
N GLN A 132 6.06 -2.99 -53.29
CA GLN A 132 5.76 -4.19 -52.51
C GLN A 132 6.86 -4.51 -51.49
N GLU A 133 8.13 -4.33 -51.85
CA GLU A 133 9.23 -4.54 -50.93
C GLU A 133 9.28 -3.49 -49.81
N GLU A 134 9.05 -2.22 -50.14
CA GLU A 134 8.86 -1.12 -49.17
C GLU A 134 7.71 -1.42 -48.20
N LYS A 135 6.53 -1.82 -48.71
CA LYS A 135 5.38 -2.23 -47.89
C LYS A 135 5.72 -3.41 -46.97
N ARG A 136 6.48 -4.40 -47.46
CA ARG A 136 6.90 -5.54 -46.64
C ARG A 136 7.88 -5.14 -45.53
N LYS A 137 8.77 -4.19 -45.80
CA LYS A 137 9.68 -3.62 -44.78
C LYS A 137 8.90 -2.81 -43.74
N SER A 138 7.96 -1.99 -44.19
CA SER A 138 7.05 -1.20 -43.34
C SER A 138 6.21 -2.09 -42.43
N ASN A 139 5.59 -3.14 -42.97
CA ASN A 139 4.79 -4.10 -42.19
C ASN A 139 5.63 -4.79 -41.12
N LYS A 140 6.86 -5.20 -41.43
CA LYS A 140 7.78 -5.78 -40.44
C LYS A 140 8.16 -4.78 -39.34
N ALA A 141 8.39 -3.51 -39.68
CA ALA A 141 8.68 -2.48 -38.71
C ALA A 141 7.47 -2.22 -37.78
N ALA A 142 6.26 -2.19 -38.32
CA ALA A 142 5.04 -2.04 -37.54
C ALA A 142 4.75 -3.24 -36.63
N GLU A 143 5.05 -4.46 -37.10
CA GLU A 143 4.92 -5.68 -36.29
C GLU A 143 5.92 -5.67 -35.13
N GLN A 144 7.16 -5.23 -35.36
CA GLN A 144 8.17 -5.03 -34.31
C GLN A 144 7.77 -3.94 -33.30
N ALA A 145 7.24 -2.81 -33.76
CA ALA A 145 6.78 -1.73 -32.89
C ALA A 145 5.58 -2.17 -32.02
N ASN A 146 4.63 -2.92 -32.60
CA ASN A 146 3.51 -3.49 -31.86
C ASN A 146 3.96 -4.50 -30.81
N GLN A 147 4.96 -5.32 -31.13
CA GLN A 147 5.52 -6.30 -30.21
C GLN A 147 6.25 -5.62 -29.04
N ALA A 148 7.07 -4.60 -29.32
CA ALA A 148 7.71 -3.79 -28.28
C ALA A 148 6.69 -3.06 -27.39
N ALA A 149 5.61 -2.54 -27.97
CA ALA A 149 4.53 -1.90 -27.21
C ALA A 149 3.74 -2.88 -26.35
N ALA A 150 3.57 -4.14 -26.78
CA ALA A 150 2.93 -5.18 -26.00
C ALA A 150 3.81 -5.63 -24.82
N GLU A 151 5.12 -5.78 -25.05
CA GLU A 151 6.11 -6.10 -24.01
C GLU A 151 6.18 -4.98 -22.95
N ALA A 152 6.18 -3.71 -23.36
CA ALA A 152 6.16 -2.57 -22.44
C ALA A 152 4.90 -2.53 -21.58
N ARG A 153 3.72 -2.83 -22.15
CA ARG A 153 2.46 -2.92 -21.40
C ARG A 153 2.46 -4.08 -20.41
N ALA A 154 2.94 -5.25 -20.82
CA ALA A 154 3.03 -6.41 -19.94
C ALA A 154 3.97 -6.15 -18.74
N ALA A 155 5.13 -5.51 -18.98
CA ALA A 155 6.05 -5.11 -17.93
C ALA A 155 5.43 -4.09 -16.95
N GLN A 156 4.63 -3.14 -17.45
CA GLN A 156 3.90 -2.20 -16.61
C GLN A 156 2.84 -2.90 -15.74
N GLU A 157 2.02 -3.77 -16.32
CA GLU A 157 0.98 -4.51 -15.59
C GLU A 157 1.61 -5.43 -14.52
N GLU A 158 2.74 -6.05 -14.81
CA GLU A 158 3.47 -6.88 -13.86
C GLU A 158 4.05 -6.04 -12.71
N ALA A 159 4.67 -4.89 -13.00
CA ALA A 159 5.13 -3.96 -11.98
C ALA A 159 3.97 -3.45 -11.10
N GLN A 160 2.81 -3.16 -11.70
CA GLN A 160 1.61 -2.72 -10.99
C GLN A 160 1.02 -3.83 -10.11
N ARG A 161 1.03 -5.09 -10.59
CA ARG A 161 0.61 -6.25 -9.78
C ARG A 161 1.57 -6.53 -8.64
N GLN A 162 2.88 -6.47 -8.85
CA GLN A 162 3.87 -6.63 -7.79
C GLN A 162 3.69 -5.58 -6.70
N LEU A 163 3.33 -4.35 -7.08
CA LEU A 163 2.94 -3.31 -6.14
C LEU A 163 1.67 -3.71 -5.37
N GLN A 164 0.58 -4.08 -6.06
CA GLN A 164 -0.70 -4.42 -5.41
C GLN A 164 -0.65 -5.67 -4.52
N GLU A 165 0.05 -6.73 -4.95
CA GLU A 165 0.14 -8.00 -4.23
C GLU A 165 1.18 -7.97 -3.09
N GLY A 166 2.24 -7.15 -3.23
CA GLY A 166 3.21 -6.88 -2.17
C GLY A 166 2.63 -6.04 -1.02
N ILE A 167 1.56 -5.28 -1.29
CA ILE A 167 0.82 -4.49 -0.30
C ILE A 167 -0.29 -5.35 0.32
N ARG A 168 0.05 -6.28 1.22
CA ARG A 168 -0.82 -6.51 2.38
C ARG A 168 -0.39 -5.49 3.41
N PRO A 169 -1.03 -4.31 3.50
CA PRO A 169 -0.39 -3.20 4.18
C PRO A 169 -0.40 -3.49 5.68
N ILE A 170 0.76 -3.86 6.20
CA ILE A 170 1.15 -3.50 7.54
C ILE A 170 1.31 -1.99 7.45
N ILE A 171 0.26 -1.24 7.77
CA ILE A 171 0.29 0.22 7.72
C ILE A 171 1.10 0.65 8.95
N ILE A 172 2.41 0.77 8.76
CA ILE A 172 3.28 1.52 9.65
C ILE A 172 2.97 3.01 9.37
N PRO A 173 2.71 3.84 10.38
CA PRO A 173 2.40 5.25 10.17
C PRO A 173 3.57 5.96 9.48
N THR A 174 3.27 6.94 8.64
CA THR A 174 4.28 7.80 8.01
C THR A 174 5.04 8.62 9.04
N MET A 175 6.20 9.16 8.66
CA MET A 175 6.99 10.03 9.54
C MET A 175 6.20 11.28 9.94
N ALA A 176 5.39 11.82 9.02
CA ALA A 176 4.52 12.96 9.29
C ALA A 176 3.46 12.63 10.36
N GLU A 177 2.74 11.52 10.20
CA GLU A 177 1.73 11.05 11.17
C GLU A 177 2.36 10.74 12.53
N PHE A 178 3.56 10.15 12.53
CA PHE A 178 4.31 9.87 13.74
C PHE A 178 4.68 11.14 14.52
N MET A 179 5.21 12.15 13.81
CA MET A 179 5.56 13.45 14.41
C MET A 179 4.33 14.22 14.88
N GLU A 180 3.24 14.18 14.11
CA GLU A 180 1.97 14.79 14.48
C GLU A 180 1.40 14.13 15.75
N THR A 181 1.44 12.80 15.82
CA THR A 181 0.96 12.06 16.98
C THR A 181 1.79 12.36 18.23
N ARG A 182 3.13 12.44 18.12
CA ARG A 182 3.99 12.88 19.23
C ARG A 182 3.62 14.29 19.70
N ARG A 183 3.34 15.21 18.79
CA ARG A 183 2.92 16.58 19.13
C ARG A 183 1.54 16.60 19.79
N ARG A 184 0.57 15.90 19.23
CA ARG A 184 -0.82 15.80 19.73
C ARG A 184 -0.89 15.19 21.12
N LEU A 185 -0.03 14.20 21.41
CA LEU A 185 0.03 13.53 22.69
C LEU A 185 1.04 14.18 23.66
N GLU A 186 1.65 15.31 23.30
CA GLU A 186 2.65 16.01 24.12
C GLU A 186 3.76 15.06 24.61
N TYR A 187 4.26 14.21 23.69
CA TYR A 187 5.39 13.34 23.97
C TYR A 187 6.64 14.19 24.26
N GLN A 188 7.41 13.84 25.30
CA GLN A 188 8.58 14.59 25.73
C GLN A 188 9.76 13.66 25.89
N GLU A 189 10.86 13.97 25.21
CA GLU A 189 12.10 13.21 25.37
C GLU A 189 12.63 13.34 26.80
N GLY A 190 13.21 12.26 27.31
CA GLY A 190 13.68 12.19 28.70
C GLY A 190 12.60 11.77 29.71
N LEU A 191 11.36 11.53 29.28
CA LEU A 191 10.30 10.91 30.07
C LEU A 191 9.94 9.54 29.50
N ILE A 192 9.33 8.69 30.32
CA ILE A 192 8.83 7.36 29.95
C ILE A 192 7.31 7.41 29.88
N HIS A 193 6.77 7.13 28.70
CA HIS A 193 5.38 7.29 28.35
C HIS A 193 4.66 5.94 28.35
N PHE A 194 3.71 5.74 29.27
CA PHE A 194 2.89 4.53 29.35
C PHE A 194 1.44 4.79 28.96
N ALA A 195 0.92 4.06 27.99
CA ALA A 195 -0.50 4.02 27.68
C ALA A 195 -1.23 2.95 28.48
N ILE A 196 -2.38 3.31 29.05
CA ILE A 196 -3.31 2.37 29.68
C ILE A 196 -4.50 2.21 28.75
N ALA A 197 -4.62 1.04 28.14
CA ALA A 197 -5.62 0.71 27.14
C ALA A 197 -6.50 -0.46 27.61
N GLY A 198 -7.68 -0.61 27.03
CA GLY A 198 -8.65 -1.65 27.38
C GLY A 198 -10.08 -1.15 27.29
N ILE A 199 -11.05 -2.04 27.44
CA ILE A 199 -12.47 -1.73 27.28
C ILE A 199 -12.96 -0.62 28.24
N ALA A 200 -14.03 0.07 27.85
CA ALA A 200 -14.68 1.04 28.73
C ALA A 200 -15.13 0.38 30.04
N GLY A 201 -15.00 1.09 31.17
CA GLY A 201 -15.38 0.57 32.48
C GLY A 201 -14.43 -0.47 33.10
N SER A 202 -13.29 -0.80 32.47
CA SER A 202 -12.28 -1.70 33.06
C SER A 202 -11.46 -1.06 34.20
N GLY A 203 -11.66 0.22 34.50
CA GLY A 203 -10.95 0.91 35.59
C GLY A 203 -9.61 1.54 35.21
N LYS A 204 -9.42 1.89 33.93
CA LYS A 204 -8.19 2.52 33.41
C LYS A 204 -7.82 3.80 34.15
N SER A 205 -8.76 4.74 34.26
CA SER A 205 -8.58 6.00 34.99
C SER A 205 -8.27 5.78 36.47
N SER A 206 -8.90 4.78 37.10
CA SER A 206 -8.59 4.38 38.48
C SER A 206 -7.15 3.85 38.62
N LEU A 207 -6.67 3.08 37.64
CA LEU A 207 -5.31 2.59 37.62
C LEU A 207 -4.28 3.71 37.40
N VAL A 208 -4.58 4.68 36.51
CA VAL A 208 -3.76 5.90 36.33
C VAL A 208 -3.58 6.62 37.67
N ASN A 209 -4.68 6.83 38.40
CA ASN A 209 -4.64 7.48 39.71
C ASN A 209 -3.85 6.67 40.73
N ALA A 210 -4.02 5.34 40.75
CA ALA A 210 -3.28 4.46 41.65
C ALA A 210 -1.76 4.52 41.40
N PHE A 211 -1.30 4.53 40.14
CA PHE A 211 0.13 4.69 39.83
C PHE A 211 0.69 6.03 40.29
N ARG A 212 -0.11 7.10 40.16
CA ARG A 212 0.22 8.45 40.61
C ARG A 212 0.05 8.66 42.12
N GLY A 213 -0.50 7.69 42.84
CA GLY A 213 -0.77 7.77 44.28
C GLY A 213 -1.91 8.74 44.65
N LEU A 214 -2.81 9.03 43.71
CA LEU A 214 -3.93 9.94 43.88
C LEU A 214 -5.23 9.18 44.17
N ARG A 215 -6.09 9.80 44.96
CA ARG A 215 -7.49 9.39 45.12
C ARG A 215 -8.34 10.05 44.03
N ALA A 216 -9.49 9.45 43.72
CA ALA A 216 -10.40 10.00 42.71
C ALA A 216 -10.93 11.41 43.05
N SER A 217 -10.91 11.78 44.33
CA SER A 217 -11.31 13.11 44.82
C SER A 217 -10.20 14.17 44.76
N ASP A 218 -8.96 13.77 44.47
CA ASP A 218 -7.82 14.66 44.54
C ASP A 218 -7.76 15.55 43.30
N GLU A 219 -7.22 16.76 43.46
CA GLU A 219 -7.02 17.69 42.35
C GLU A 219 -6.06 17.10 41.31
N GLY A 220 -6.44 17.15 40.03
CA GLY A 220 -5.66 16.58 38.93
C GLY A 220 -5.72 15.05 38.83
N ALA A 221 -6.62 14.39 39.57
CA ALA A 221 -6.93 12.98 39.38
C ALA A 221 -7.67 12.76 38.04
N ALA A 222 -7.40 11.62 37.39
CA ALA A 222 -8.16 11.17 36.23
C ALA A 222 -9.61 10.90 36.65
N ALA A 223 -10.56 11.51 35.94
CA ALA A 223 -11.97 11.36 36.27
C ALA A 223 -12.42 9.90 36.10
N THR A 224 -12.91 9.30 37.19
CA THR A 224 -13.40 7.91 37.18
C THR A 224 -14.91 7.90 36.95
N GLY A 225 -15.37 7.26 35.87
CA GLY A 225 -16.79 7.10 35.55
C GLY A 225 -17.05 5.86 34.66
N THR A 226 -18.27 5.33 34.70
CA THR A 226 -18.69 4.14 33.91
C THR A 226 -19.12 4.48 32.49
N THR A 227 -19.49 5.73 32.22
CA THR A 227 -19.82 6.20 30.87
C THR A 227 -18.52 6.49 30.11
N GLU A 228 -18.43 6.16 28.82
CA GLU A 228 -17.33 6.61 27.95
C GLU A 228 -17.34 8.15 27.86
N THR A 229 -16.74 8.81 28.83
CA THR A 229 -16.61 10.27 28.88
C THR A 229 -15.41 10.77 28.08
N THR A 230 -14.48 9.88 27.74
CA THR A 230 -13.21 10.24 27.12
C THR A 230 -13.21 9.75 25.68
N ARG A 231 -13.17 10.68 24.71
CA ARG A 231 -12.96 10.40 23.26
C ARG A 231 -11.52 10.62 22.80
N VAL A 232 -10.68 11.17 23.68
CA VAL A 232 -9.33 11.64 23.38
C VAL A 232 -8.37 11.12 24.44
N VAL A 233 -7.24 10.56 24.03
CA VAL A 233 -6.18 10.12 24.96
C VAL A 233 -5.78 11.29 25.88
N THR A 234 -5.81 11.08 27.19
CA THR A 234 -5.52 12.13 28.18
C THR A 234 -4.19 11.86 28.88
N ARG A 235 -3.34 12.88 28.95
CA ARG A 235 -1.98 12.82 29.51
C ARG A 235 -1.96 13.18 31.00
N TYR A 236 -1.29 12.37 31.81
CA TYR A 236 -1.15 12.53 33.26
C TYR A 236 0.30 12.29 33.71
N PRO A 237 1.13 13.35 33.84
CA PRO A 237 2.46 13.24 34.43
C PRO A 237 2.42 12.72 35.87
N ASP A 238 3.44 11.96 36.27
CA ASP A 238 3.60 11.58 37.67
C ASP A 238 3.89 12.84 38.51
N PRO A 239 3.18 13.07 39.63
CA PRO A 239 3.40 14.25 40.45
C PRO A 239 4.75 14.25 41.18
N ARG A 240 5.46 13.10 41.23
CA ARG A 240 6.73 12.97 41.95
C ARG A 240 7.91 13.24 41.01
N PRO A 241 8.83 14.16 41.37
CA PRO A 241 9.91 14.59 40.49
C PRO A 241 11.00 13.53 40.28
N ASP A 242 11.12 12.54 41.17
CA ASP A 242 12.03 11.39 41.05
C ASP A 242 11.51 10.30 40.10
N ARG A 243 10.28 10.46 39.58
CA ARG A 243 9.62 9.48 38.71
C ARG A 243 9.38 10.07 37.33
N PRO A 244 10.23 9.75 36.34
CA PRO A 244 10.11 10.30 34.99
C PRO A 244 9.00 9.57 34.19
N PHE A 245 7.84 9.31 34.80
CA PHE A 245 6.73 8.61 34.16
C PHE A 245 5.62 9.56 33.74
N VAL A 246 5.06 9.31 32.57
CA VAL A 246 3.84 9.96 32.10
C VAL A 246 2.83 8.87 31.75
N TRP A 247 1.66 8.95 32.37
CA TRP A 247 0.59 7.99 32.23
C TRP A 247 -0.48 8.53 31.28
N TYR A 248 -0.93 7.71 30.34
CA TYR A 248 -1.94 8.09 29.37
C TYR A 248 -3.19 7.23 29.56
N ASP A 249 -4.32 7.88 29.83
CA ASP A 249 -5.61 7.20 29.83
C ASP A 249 -6.13 7.18 28.39
N VAL A 250 -6.08 5.99 27.78
CA VAL A 250 -6.56 5.80 26.42
C VAL A 250 -8.06 5.53 26.50
N PRO A 251 -8.91 6.13 25.65
CA PRO A 251 -10.33 5.84 25.63
C PRO A 251 -10.62 4.34 25.48
N GLY A 252 -11.82 3.91 25.87
CA GLY A 252 -12.21 2.52 25.69
C GLY A 252 -12.16 2.12 24.22
N ALA A 253 -11.63 0.94 23.93
CA ALA A 253 -11.91 0.30 22.64
C ALA A 253 -13.39 -0.12 22.68
N GLY A 254 -14.28 0.73 22.16
CA GLY A 254 -15.71 0.43 22.09
C GLY A 254 -15.99 -0.88 21.35
N THR A 255 -17.10 -1.52 21.68
CA THR A 255 -17.62 -2.66 20.91
C THR A 255 -18.26 -2.09 19.65
N LEU A 256 -17.54 -1.88 18.54
CA LEU A 256 -18.11 -1.68 17.19
C LEU A 256 -17.02 -1.52 16.11
N SER A 257 -17.04 -2.44 15.14
CA SER A 257 -16.73 -2.30 13.70
C SER A 257 -15.46 -1.63 13.17
N ILE A 258 -14.57 -1.08 14.01
CA ILE A 258 -13.28 -0.52 13.55
C ILE A 258 -12.28 -1.66 13.43
N SER A 259 -11.53 -1.72 12.32
CA SER A 259 -10.52 -2.76 12.13
C SER A 259 -9.48 -2.69 13.27
N GLU A 260 -9.07 -3.85 13.78
CA GLU A 260 -8.15 -4.03 14.92
C GLU A 260 -6.90 -3.13 14.89
N TRP A 261 -6.44 -2.79 13.69
CA TRP A 261 -5.27 -1.95 13.44
C TRP A 261 -5.58 -0.44 13.46
N GLN A 262 -6.73 -0.01 12.93
CA GLN A 262 -7.12 1.41 12.89
C GLN A 262 -7.16 2.00 14.30
N TYR A 263 -7.78 1.32 15.27
CA TYR A 263 -7.83 1.81 16.65
C TYR A 263 -6.42 2.03 17.23
N PHE A 264 -5.47 1.12 16.99
CA PHE A 264 -4.11 1.24 17.51
C PHE A 264 -3.38 2.46 16.92
N THR A 265 -3.57 2.71 15.63
CA THR A 265 -2.94 3.83 14.91
C THR A 265 -3.63 5.15 15.20
N ASP A 266 -4.96 5.21 15.16
CA ASP A 266 -5.75 6.43 15.40
C ASP A 266 -5.52 7.00 16.80
N GLN A 267 -5.50 6.11 17.80
CA GLN A 267 -5.18 6.50 19.17
C GLN A 267 -3.70 6.83 19.38
N GLY A 268 -2.85 6.56 18.38
CA GLY A 268 -1.42 6.84 18.44
C GLY A 268 -0.65 5.90 19.36
N LEU A 269 -1.12 4.67 19.56
CA LEU A 269 -0.52 3.76 20.54
C LEU A 269 0.94 3.39 20.21
N TYR A 270 1.33 3.53 18.95
CA TYR A 270 2.68 3.26 18.48
C TYR A 270 3.75 4.25 18.99
N VAL A 271 3.38 5.36 19.65
CA VAL A 271 4.36 6.33 20.18
C VAL A 271 4.75 6.11 21.64
N PHE A 272 4.13 5.15 22.33
CA PHE A 272 4.37 4.93 23.75
C PHE A 272 5.53 3.98 24.02
N ASP A 273 6.20 4.18 25.15
CA ASP A 273 7.33 3.35 25.58
C ASP A 273 6.89 2.01 26.15
N GLY A 274 5.64 1.94 26.62
CA GLY A 274 4.98 0.69 26.97
C GLY A 274 3.47 0.84 27.01
N ILE A 275 2.77 -0.27 26.83
CA ILE A 275 1.31 -0.32 26.86
C ILE A 275 0.86 -1.29 27.94
N ILE A 276 -0.02 -0.82 28.81
CA ILE A 276 -0.69 -1.61 29.83
C ILE A 276 -2.11 -1.90 29.33
N VAL A 277 -2.38 -3.17 29.01
CA VAL A 277 -3.69 -3.65 28.58
C VAL A 277 -4.47 -4.12 29.81
N LEU A 278 -5.47 -3.33 30.19
CA LEU A 278 -6.29 -3.53 31.37
C LEU A 278 -7.62 -4.20 31.00
N PHE A 279 -7.84 -5.40 31.50
CA PHE A 279 -9.12 -6.12 31.38
C PHE A 279 -9.74 -6.36 32.76
N ASP A 280 -11.04 -6.64 32.83
CA ASP A 280 -11.74 -6.94 34.09
C ASP A 280 -12.16 -8.43 34.18
N ALA A 281 -13.34 -8.77 33.70
CA ALA A 281 -13.93 -10.09 33.76
C ALA A 281 -13.66 -10.90 32.49
N ARG A 282 -13.62 -10.25 31.32
CA ARG A 282 -13.45 -10.91 30.03
C ARG A 282 -12.26 -10.33 29.29
N PHE A 283 -11.49 -11.22 28.67
CA PHE A 283 -10.46 -10.85 27.71
C PHE A 283 -11.09 -10.82 26.32
N THR A 284 -11.07 -9.65 25.69
CA THR A 284 -11.82 -9.40 24.45
C THR A 284 -10.94 -9.51 23.21
N ALA A 285 -11.57 -9.63 22.03
CA ALA A 285 -10.86 -9.55 20.75
C ALA A 285 -10.08 -8.23 20.61
N SER A 286 -10.63 -7.13 21.13
CA SER A 286 -9.96 -5.82 21.16
C SER A 286 -8.67 -5.83 21.98
N ASP A 287 -8.66 -6.51 23.13
CA ASP A 287 -7.44 -6.64 23.95
C ASP A 287 -6.35 -7.45 23.22
N ILE A 288 -6.76 -8.55 22.58
CA ILE A 288 -5.87 -9.38 21.74
C ILE A 288 -5.32 -8.57 20.56
N ALA A 289 -6.15 -7.77 19.91
CA ALA A 289 -5.77 -6.91 18.81
C ALA A 289 -4.70 -5.89 19.21
N ILE A 290 -4.90 -5.20 20.35
CA ILE A 290 -3.90 -4.27 20.90
C ILE A 290 -2.58 -5.00 21.13
N LEU A 291 -2.61 -6.16 21.81
CA LEU A 291 -1.39 -6.93 22.10
C LEU A 291 -0.67 -7.42 20.84
N ARG A 292 -1.42 -7.88 19.82
CA ARG A 292 -0.84 -8.26 18.53
C ARG A 292 -0.14 -7.08 17.87
N ASN A 293 -0.74 -5.89 17.93
CA ASN A 293 -0.10 -4.68 17.42
C ASN A 293 1.13 -4.29 18.25
N CYS A 294 1.10 -4.40 19.58
CA CYS A 294 2.31 -4.19 20.40
C CYS A 294 3.47 -5.08 19.94
N VAL A 295 3.23 -6.37 19.66
CA VAL A 295 4.26 -7.28 19.13
C VAL A 295 4.77 -6.82 17.76
N ARG A 296 3.87 -6.39 16.86
CA ARG A 296 4.22 -5.90 15.51
C ARG A 296 5.09 -4.64 15.54
N PHE A 297 4.77 -3.71 16.43
CA PHE A 297 5.51 -2.47 16.66
C PHE A 297 6.66 -2.64 17.66
N GLN A 298 6.88 -3.86 18.18
CA GLN A 298 7.89 -4.21 19.18
C GLN A 298 7.80 -3.40 20.48
N ILE A 299 6.60 -2.92 20.81
CA ILE A 299 6.31 -2.16 22.02
C ILE A 299 6.08 -3.13 23.19
N PRO A 300 6.77 -2.96 24.34
CA PRO A 300 6.52 -3.74 25.53
C PRO A 300 5.06 -3.62 25.97
N ALA A 301 4.39 -4.76 26.14
CA ALA A 301 3.01 -4.82 26.60
C ALA A 301 2.90 -5.56 27.93
N TYR A 302 2.09 -5.03 28.83
CA TYR A 302 1.81 -5.58 30.15
C TYR A 302 0.31 -5.84 30.26
N ILE A 303 -0.08 -7.03 30.69
CA ILE A 303 -1.48 -7.36 30.86
C ILE A 303 -1.81 -7.24 32.35
N VAL A 304 -2.82 -6.45 32.67
CA VAL A 304 -3.28 -6.25 34.05
C VAL A 304 -4.75 -6.62 34.16
N ARG A 305 -5.09 -7.40 35.19
CA ARG A 305 -6.47 -7.73 35.52
C ARG A 305 -6.97 -6.85 36.65
N SER A 306 -7.88 -5.95 36.31
CA SER A 306 -8.59 -5.08 37.26
C SER A 306 -9.66 -5.85 38.05
N LYS A 307 -10.19 -5.22 39.10
CA LYS A 307 -11.33 -5.74 39.92
C LYS A 307 -11.11 -7.15 40.47
N SER A 308 -9.84 -7.54 40.67
CA SER A 308 -9.46 -8.84 41.22
C SER A 308 -10.04 -9.05 42.62
N ASP A 309 -10.14 -7.99 43.42
CA ASP A 309 -10.77 -7.99 44.74
C ASP A 309 -12.25 -8.40 44.68
N GLN A 310 -13.00 -7.88 43.70
CA GLN A 310 -14.40 -8.25 43.50
C GLN A 310 -14.55 -9.72 43.11
N HIS A 311 -13.66 -10.22 42.25
CA HIS A 311 -13.69 -11.61 41.84
C HIS A 311 -13.35 -12.56 43.00
N ILE A 312 -12.37 -12.19 43.83
CA ILE A 312 -12.04 -12.94 45.04
C ILE A 312 -13.22 -12.93 46.01
N ARG A 313 -13.87 -11.77 46.23
CA ARG A 313 -15.10 -11.69 47.05
C ARG A 313 -16.20 -12.62 46.53
N ASN A 314 -16.49 -12.57 45.23
CA ASN A 314 -17.50 -13.45 44.62
C ASN A 314 -17.18 -14.94 44.85
N LEU A 315 -15.90 -15.34 44.70
CA LEU A 315 -15.47 -16.71 44.99
C LEU A 315 -15.62 -17.07 46.47
N THR A 316 -15.32 -16.15 47.39
CA THR A 316 -15.53 -16.33 48.83
C THR A 316 -17.01 -16.58 49.13
N THR A 317 -17.92 -15.80 48.54
CA THR A 317 -19.37 -15.99 48.68
C THR A 317 -19.82 -17.34 48.11
N ASP A 318 -19.34 -17.73 46.94
CA ASP A 318 -19.67 -19.03 46.31
C ASP A 318 -19.20 -20.23 47.16
N MET A 319 -18.15 -20.05 47.98
CA MET A 319 -17.66 -21.05 48.93
C MET A 319 -18.42 -21.07 50.26
N GLY A 320 -19.51 -20.31 50.38
CA GLY A 320 -20.36 -20.26 51.57
C GLY A 320 -19.97 -19.20 52.60
N GLY A 321 -19.07 -18.27 52.26
CA GLY A 321 -18.77 -17.11 53.10
C GLY A 321 -19.91 -16.09 53.08
N GLY A 322 -20.32 -15.60 54.26
CA GLY A 322 -21.23 -14.45 54.41
C GLY A 322 -20.47 -13.14 54.60
N ASP A 323 -21.11 -12.01 54.30
CA ASP A 323 -20.50 -10.66 54.42
C ASP A 323 -20.20 -10.22 55.87
N ASP A 324 -20.64 -10.99 56.90
CA ASP A 324 -20.78 -10.52 58.29
C ASP A 324 -19.97 -11.28 59.38
N SER A 325 -18.88 -12.01 59.08
CA SER A 325 -18.12 -12.75 60.13
C SER A 325 -16.58 -12.69 60.00
N ASP A 326 -15.92 -11.95 60.90
CA ASP A 326 -14.50 -11.55 60.77
C ASP A 326 -13.45 -12.68 60.93
N SER A 327 -13.77 -13.87 61.44
CA SER A 327 -12.74 -14.92 61.69
C SER A 327 -12.78 -16.12 60.76
N GLU A 328 -13.96 -16.59 60.34
CA GLU A 328 -14.09 -17.69 59.36
C GLU A 328 -13.87 -17.20 57.91
N ASP A 329 -14.08 -15.91 57.69
CA ASP A 329 -13.97 -15.24 56.39
C ASP A 329 -12.51 -15.03 55.93
N LEU A 330 -11.53 -14.89 56.83
CA LEU A 330 -10.13 -14.71 56.41
C LEU A 330 -9.56 -15.97 55.75
N THR A 331 -9.87 -17.16 56.28
CA THR A 331 -9.42 -18.43 55.70
C THR A 331 -10.07 -18.69 54.34
N LEU A 332 -11.37 -18.42 54.22
CA LEU A 332 -12.10 -18.51 52.96
C LEU A 332 -11.61 -17.49 51.92
N LYS A 333 -11.29 -16.25 52.34
CA LYS A 333 -10.66 -15.23 51.48
C LYS A 333 -9.28 -15.65 50.99
N LEU A 334 -8.46 -16.27 51.84
CA LEU A 334 -7.15 -16.79 51.45
C LEU A 334 -7.28 -17.95 50.45
N GLN A 335 -8.20 -18.89 50.68
CA GLN A 335 -8.50 -19.98 49.75
C GLN A 335 -9.07 -19.46 48.41
N ALA A 336 -9.95 -18.46 48.46
CA ALA A 336 -10.50 -17.80 47.27
C ALA A 336 -9.39 -17.14 46.47
N ARG A 337 -8.46 -16.45 47.14
CA ARG A 337 -7.29 -15.83 46.53
C ARG A 337 -6.40 -16.87 45.87
N GLU A 338 -6.10 -17.98 46.54
CA GLU A 338 -5.29 -19.07 45.96
C GLU A 338 -5.95 -19.67 44.72
N ARG A 339 -7.26 -19.92 44.79
CA ARG A 339 -8.05 -20.41 43.64
C ARG A 339 -8.10 -19.40 42.49
N TYR A 340 -8.11 -18.11 42.81
CA TYR A 340 -8.09 -17.01 41.84
C TYR A 340 -6.72 -16.86 41.17
N THR A 341 -5.63 -16.96 41.94
CA THR A 341 -4.26 -16.94 41.45
C THR A 341 -3.87 -18.34 41.00
N VAL A 342 -4.47 -18.82 39.91
CA VAL A 342 -4.01 -20.07 39.28
C VAL A 342 -2.60 -19.82 38.76
N THR A 343 -1.58 -20.24 39.50
CA THR A 343 -0.21 -20.28 39.02
C THR A 343 -0.12 -21.31 37.90
N PHE A 344 -0.14 -20.84 36.66
CA PHE A 344 0.30 -21.66 35.54
C PHE A 344 1.82 -21.79 35.64
N ARG A 345 2.29 -22.94 36.14
CA ARG A 345 3.69 -23.33 35.98
C ARG A 345 3.84 -23.83 34.54
N PRO A 346 4.74 -23.24 33.73
CA PRO A 346 4.95 -23.63 32.34
C PRO A 346 5.44 -25.07 32.21
#